data_AF-A0AA41QSL4-F1
#
_entry.id   AF-A0AA41QSL4-F1
#
_cell.length_a   1.000
_cell.length_b   1.000
_cell.length_c   1.000
_cell.angle_alpha   90.00
_cell.angle_beta   90.00
_cell.angle_gamma   90.00
#
_symmetry.space_group_name_H-M   'P 1'
#
loop_
_entity.id
_entity.type
_entity.pdbx_description
1 polymer ?
#
loop_
_entity_poly.entity_id
_entity_poly.type
_entity_poly.pdbx_seq_one_letter_code
_entity_poly.pdbx_strand_id
1 'polypeptide(L)' 'MLITCPFCHSPAQLTPNAAHAKQITLPLYVLKCSGCERTSVRIEPVRKQHLTVGAH' A
#
# COMPACT_ATOMS: atom_id res chain seq x y z
N MET A 1 4.88 -5.66 10.67
CA MET A 1 6.03 -5.94 9.78
C MET A 1 6.83 -4.65 9.63
N LEU A 2 8.16 -4.70 9.67
CA LEU A 2 9.00 -3.52 9.45
C LEU A 2 9.46 -3.48 7.99
N ILE A 3 9.31 -2.33 7.34
CA ILE A 3 9.73 -2.08 5.96
C ILE A 3 10.42 -0.72 5.86
N THR A 4 10.98 -0.45 4.69
CA THR A 4 11.44 0.90 4.32
C THR A 4 10.28 1.69 3.73
N CYS A 5 10.07 2.91 4.19
CA CYS A 5 9.05 3.80 3.63
C CYS A 5 9.35 4.09 2.15
N PRO A 6 8.43 3.81 1.22
CA PRO A 6 8.67 4.05 -0.21
C PRO A 6 8.70 5.55 -0.57
N PHE A 7 8.32 6.43 0.36
CA PHE A 7 8.26 7.88 0.12
C PHE A 7 9.52 8.62 0.59
N CYS A 8 10.04 8.27 1.77
CA CYS A 8 11.14 8.99 2.41
C CYS A 8 12.31 8.08 2.82
N HIS A 9 12.23 6.79 2.48
CA HIS A 9 13.25 5.76 2.77
C HIS A 9 13.61 5.58 4.25
N SER A 10 12.82 6.16 5.17
CA SER A 10 12.96 5.96 6.61
C SER A 10 12.33 4.63 7.05
N PRO A 11 12.70 4.09 8.23
CA PRO A 11 12.03 2.95 8.81
C PRO A 11 10.51 3.19 8.96
N ALA A 12 9.71 2.20 8.55
CA ALA A 12 8.26 2.26 8.64
C ALA A 12 7.66 0.93 9.06
N GLN A 13 6.59 0.99 9.84
CA GLN A 13 5.81 -0.19 10.22
C GLN A 13 4.64 -0.34 9.28
N LEU A 14 4.48 -1.54 8.73
CA LEU A 14 3.33 -1.95 7.95
C LEU A 14 2.48 -2.91 8.79
N THR A 15 1.21 -2.57 8.99
CA THR A 15 0.24 -3.39 9.73
C THR A 15 -1.03 -3.61 8.90
N PRO A 16 -1.72 -4.76 9.05
CA PRO A 16 -3.01 -4.97 8.40
C PRO A 16 -4.03 -3.92 8.83
N ASN A 17 -4.84 -3.44 7.89
CA ASN A 17 -5.96 -2.56 8.22
C ASN A 17 -7.10 -3.38 8.83
N ALA A 18 -7.34 -3.25 10.14
CA ALA A 18 -8.45 -3.92 10.81
C ALA A 18 -9.83 -3.50 10.27
N ALA A 19 -9.97 -2.30 9.69
CA ALA A 19 -11.20 -1.89 9.02
C ALA A 19 -11.45 -2.64 7.70
N HIS A 20 -10.39 -3.13 7.05
CA HIS A 20 -10.52 -4.01 5.89
C HIS A 20 -11.10 -5.37 6.25
N ALA A 21 -10.77 -5.92 7.43
CA ALA A 21 -11.37 -7.18 7.90
C ALA A 21 -12.90 -7.07 8.05
N LYS A 22 -13.41 -5.85 8.24
CA LYS A 22 -14.84 -5.56 8.27
C LYS A 22 -15.44 -5.27 6.88
N GLN A 23 -14.66 -5.38 5.80
CA GLN A 23 -15.00 -5.02 4.40
C GLN A 23 -15.35 -3.53 4.19
N ILE A 24 -15.04 -2.66 5.15
CA ILE A 24 -15.57 -1.29 5.15
C ILE A 24 -14.66 -0.32 4.40
N THR A 25 -13.35 -0.60 4.26
CA THR A 25 -12.44 0.45 3.78
C THR A 25 -11.10 -0.06 3.22
N LEU A 26 -10.67 0.52 2.09
CA LEU A 26 -9.28 0.49 1.61
C LEU A 26 -8.45 1.57 2.33
N PRO A 27 -7.14 1.39 2.53
CA PRO A 27 -6.25 0.35 1.98
C PRO A 27 -6.22 -0.97 2.79
N LEU A 28 -5.63 -2.03 2.21
CA LEU A 28 -5.40 -3.33 2.88
C LEU A 28 -4.43 -3.23 4.07
N TYR A 29 -3.45 -2.35 3.96
CA TYR A 29 -2.39 -2.16 4.96
C TYR A 29 -2.24 -0.68 5.31
N VAL A 30 -1.97 -0.43 6.58
CA VAL A 30 -1.65 0.90 7.12
C VAL A 30 -0.13 0.99 7.29
N LEU A 31 0.43 2.12 6.85
CA LEU A 31 1.83 2.45 7.01
C LEU A 31 1.98 3.44 8.16
N LYS A 32 2.95 3.23 9.05
CA LYS A 32 3.36 4.20 10.06
C LYS A 32 4.85 4.47 9.88
N CYS A 33 5.19 5.61 9.30
CA CYS A 33 6.57 6.04 9.10
C CYS A 33 6.99 7.07 10.15
N SER A 34 8.23 6.99 10.63
CA SER A 34 8.79 7.99 11.55
C SER A 34 9.34 9.23 10.85
N GLY A 35 9.56 9.17 9.53
CA GLY A 35 10.14 10.24 8.73
C GLY A 35 9.14 11.01 7.85
N CYS A 36 7.89 10.56 7.74
CA CYS A 36 6.85 11.28 7.00
C CYS A 36 5.44 10.97 7.51
N GLU A 37 4.49 11.86 7.25
CA GLU A 37 3.08 11.73 7.67
C GLU A 37 2.25 10.81 6.76
N ARG A 38 2.86 10.09 5.82
CA ARG A 38 2.14 9.18 4.92
C ARG A 38 1.70 7.93 5.66
N THR A 39 0.39 7.67 5.66
CA THR A 39 -0.25 6.61 6.44
C THR A 39 -0.74 5.41 5.64
N SER A 40 -0.67 5.47 4.31
CA SER A 40 -1.17 4.42 3.43
C SER A 40 -0.20 4.11 2.32
N VAL A 41 -0.05 2.82 2.02
CA VAL A 41 0.58 2.35 0.80
C VAL A 41 -0.50 1.61 0.03
N ARG A 42 -0.92 2.14 -1.12
CA ARG A 42 -1.62 1.31 -2.09
C ARG A 42 -0.58 0.38 -2.69
N ILE A 43 -0.44 -0.80 -2.10
CA ILE A 43 0.08 -1.93 -2.84
C ILE A 43 -1.07 -2.31 -3.76
N GLU A 44 -1.12 -1.68 -4.94
CA GLU A 44 -1.87 -2.29 -6.02
C GLU A 44 -1.34 -3.72 -6.11
N PRO A 45 -2.19 -4.77 -6.00
CA PRO A 45 -1.73 -6.09 -6.37
C PRO A 45 -1.15 -5.89 -7.76
N VAL A 46 0.06 -6.39 -7.99
CA VAL A 46 0.67 -6.40 -9.31
C VAL A 46 -0.24 -7.25 -10.19
N ARG A 47 -1.35 -6.66 -10.65
CA ARG A 47 -1.92 -6.98 -11.94
C ARG A 47 -0.77 -6.62 -12.84
N LYS A 48 0.02 -7.64 -13.18
CA LYS A 48 0.76 -7.69 -14.43
C LYS A 48 -0.15 -6.95 -15.40
N GLN A 49 0.29 -5.79 -15.86
CA GLN A 49 -0.45 -5.01 -16.83
C GLN A 49 -0.68 -5.98 -17.98
N HIS A 50 -1.87 -6.57 -18.04
CA HIS A 50 -2.36 -7.12 -19.28
C HIS A 50 -2.65 -5.87 -20.08
N LEU A 51 -1.58 -5.35 -20.68
CA LEU A 51 -1.61 -4.33 -21.68
C LEU A 51 -2.42 -4.94 -22.83
N THR A 52 -3.74 -4.79 -22.79
CA THR A 52 -4.57 -4.98 -23.97
C THR A 52 -4.26 -3.82 -24.89
N VAL A 53 -3.21 -4.00 -25.71
CA VAL A 53 -3.08 -3.28 -26.98
C VAL A 53 -4.23 -3.77 -27.85
N GLY A 54 -5.37 -3.09 -27.74
CA GLY A 54 -6.44 -3.16 -28.73
C GLY A 54 -6.07 -2.21 -29.86
N ALA A 55 -5.37 -2.73 -30.87
CA ALA A 55 -5.37 -2.15 -32.19
C ALA A 55 -6.53 -2.81 -32.96
N HIS A 56 -7.53 -2.03 -33.36
CA HIS A 56 -8.29 -2.20 -34.61
C HIS A 56 -9.20 -0.99 -34.84
#